data_AF-A0A286UQT0-F1
#
_entry.id   AF-A0A286UQT0-F1
#
_cell.length_a   1.000
_cell.length_b   1.000
_cell.length_c   1.000
_cell.angle_alpha   90.00
_cell.angle_beta   90.00
_cell.angle_gamma   90.00
#
_symmetry.space_group_name_H-M   'P 1'
#
loop_
_entity.id
_entity.type
_entity.pdbx_description
1 polymer ?
#
loop_
_entity_poly.entity_id
_entity_poly.type
_entity_poly.pdbx_seq_one_letter_code
_entity_poly.pdbx_strand_id
1 'polypeptide(L)'
;MAKTKSRSQTSRFSTRQPRNTTEPTQYEVEVIVAAVPIPRSNGERYLYRIQWYGYPGEDTYEPYQNVKNLDRLLMSFWREIGPIDPRNKEELRPSREWIDSEIRYFRETYKAEIVHSQPLTVLNERTGQMIHYYNSHRPC
;
A
#
# COMPACT_ATOMS: atom_id res chain seq x y z
N MET A 1 39.57 7.38 63.21
CA MET A 1 38.91 6.05 63.27
C MET A 1 38.47 5.66 61.87
N ALA A 2 39.03 4.59 61.31
CA ALA A 2 38.72 4.06 59.98
C ALA A 2 37.79 2.84 60.08
N LYS A 3 36.80 2.74 59.18
CA LYS A 3 35.93 1.57 58.93
C LYS A 3 35.54 1.58 57.44
N THR A 4 36.21 0.81 56.59
CA THR A 4 35.91 -0.55 56.06
C THR A 4 34.95 -0.64 54.86
N LYS A 5 35.50 -1.19 53.75
CA LYS A 5 34.98 -2.22 52.80
C LYS A 5 33.55 -1.99 52.24
N SER A 6 33.24 -2.17 50.95
CA SER A 6 33.46 -3.37 50.15
C SER A 6 32.94 -3.17 48.71
N ARG A 7 33.50 -3.99 47.81
CA ARG A 7 33.27 -4.14 46.37
C ARG A 7 31.94 -4.87 46.09
N SER A 8 31.21 -4.50 45.04
CA SER A 8 30.34 -5.42 44.28
C SER A 8 30.02 -4.88 42.89
N GLN A 9 30.36 -5.68 41.89
CA GLN A 9 30.03 -5.52 40.48
C GLN A 9 28.52 -5.69 40.28
N THR A 10 27.89 -4.84 39.48
CA THR A 10 26.62 -5.17 38.81
C THR A 10 26.63 -4.42 37.49
N SER A 11 27.18 -5.08 36.47
CA SER A 11 26.40 -5.80 35.46
C SER A 11 25.72 -4.83 34.49
N ARG A 12 26.40 -4.69 33.34
CA ARG A 12 25.92 -4.06 32.13
C ARG A 12 24.67 -4.79 31.65
N PHE A 13 23.50 -4.39 32.13
CA PHE A 13 22.26 -4.62 31.40
C PHE A 13 22.00 -3.38 30.55
N SER A 14 22.72 -3.31 29.43
CA SER A 14 22.24 -2.57 28.27
C SER A 14 20.99 -3.32 27.82
N THR A 15 19.83 -2.86 28.32
CA THR A 15 18.54 -3.25 27.80
C THR A 15 18.54 -2.85 26.33
N ARG A 16 18.91 -3.80 25.46
CA ARG A 16 18.56 -3.75 24.04
C ARG A 16 17.05 -3.68 24.01
N GLN A 17 16.51 -2.46 23.93
CA GLN A 17 15.13 -2.32 23.47
C GLN A 17 15.07 -2.97 22.09
N PRO A 18 14.15 -3.90 21.84
CA PRO A 18 13.86 -4.30 20.47
C PRO A 18 13.44 -3.01 19.74
N ARG A 19 14.19 -2.65 18.70
CA ARG A 19 13.75 -1.65 17.74
C ARG A 19 12.50 -2.22 17.08
N ASN A 20 11.33 -1.90 17.64
CA ASN A 20 10.06 -2.09 16.97
C ASN A 20 10.00 -1.00 15.90
N THR A 21 10.70 -1.23 14.79
CA THR A 21 10.70 -0.35 13.65
C THR A 21 9.37 -0.57 12.94
N THR A 22 8.32 0.08 13.45
CA THR A 22 7.00 0.12 12.80
C THR A 22 7.10 1.09 11.62
N GLU A 23 7.86 0.71 10.60
CA GLU A 23 7.77 1.39 9.31
C GLU A 23 6.33 1.19 8.81
N PRO A 24 5.64 2.25 8.38
CA PRO A 24 4.27 2.14 7.91
C PRO A 24 4.23 1.15 6.73
N THR A 25 3.47 0.06 6.88
CA THR A 25 3.26 -0.89 5.79
C THR A 25 2.44 -0.18 4.72
N GLN A 26 3.05 0.07 3.57
CA GLN A 26 2.39 0.66 2.42
C GLN A 26 1.70 -0.44 1.63
N TYR A 27 0.40 -0.26 1.35
CA TYR A 27 -0.41 -1.14 0.54
C TYR A 27 -0.74 -0.46 -0.79
N GLU A 28 -0.83 -1.26 -1.83
CA GLU A 28 -1.07 -0.78 -3.18
C GLU A 28 -2.54 -0.99 -3.55
N VAL A 29 -3.13 0.02 -4.18
CA VAL A 29 -4.53 0.01 -4.57
C VAL A 29 -4.68 -0.66 -5.93
N GLU A 30 -5.46 -1.75 -5.97
CA GLU A 30 -5.73 -2.45 -7.23
C GLU A 30 -6.89 -1.77 -7.99
N VAL A 31 -8.01 -1.46 -7.30
CA VAL A 31 -9.18 -0.81 -7.91
C VAL A 31 -10.09 -0.16 -6.86
N ILE A 32 -10.88 0.84 -7.27
CA ILE A 32 -12.00 1.39 -6.47
C ILE A 32 -13.27 0.63 -6.84
N VAL A 33 -13.86 -0.06 -5.88
CA VAL A 33 -15.04 -0.93 -6.10
C VAL A 33 -16.34 -0.15 -5.93
N ALA A 34 -16.35 0.89 -5.08
CA ALA A 34 -17.54 1.69 -4.82
C ALA A 34 -17.20 3.04 -4.18
N ALA A 35 -18.18 3.94 -4.16
CA ALA A 35 -18.15 5.16 -3.36
C ALA A 35 -19.47 5.33 -2.58
N VAL A 36 -19.38 5.61 -1.29
CA VAL A 36 -20.55 5.81 -0.41
C VAL A 36 -20.58 7.27 0.06
N PRO A 37 -21.72 7.98 -0.11
CA PRO A 37 -21.82 9.37 0.33
C PRO A 37 -21.75 9.50 1.85
N ILE A 38 -21.02 10.50 2.34
CA ILE A 38 -20.89 10.80 3.78
C ILE A 38 -21.99 11.79 4.18
N PRO A 39 -22.97 11.40 5.02
CA PRO A 39 -24.00 12.31 5.46
C PRO A 39 -23.41 13.44 6.30
N ARG A 40 -23.85 14.68 6.05
CA ARG A 40 -23.52 15.86 6.87
C ARG A 40 -22.02 16.21 6.92
N SER A 41 -21.25 15.80 5.93
CA SER A 41 -19.85 16.21 5.82
C SER A 41 -19.73 17.67 5.37
N ASN A 42 -18.74 18.37 5.94
CA ASN A 42 -18.38 19.76 5.64
C ASN A 42 -17.27 19.88 4.59
N GLY A 43 -16.90 18.78 3.91
CA GLY A 43 -15.92 18.80 2.84
C GLY A 43 -15.89 17.51 2.03
N GLU A 44 -15.54 16.39 2.68
CA GLU A 44 -15.44 15.08 2.01
C GLU A 44 -16.81 14.52 1.70
N ARG A 45 -17.10 14.29 0.41
CA ARG A 45 -18.44 13.85 -0.01
C ARG A 45 -18.61 12.34 0.02
N TYR A 46 -17.52 11.58 -0.08
CA TYR A 46 -17.57 10.13 -0.26
C TYR A 46 -16.45 9.41 0.52
N LEU A 47 -16.77 8.22 1.01
CA LEU A 47 -15.78 7.18 1.32
C LEU A 47 -15.65 6.25 0.11
N TYR A 48 -14.43 5.84 -0.20
CA TYR A 48 -14.12 4.99 -1.35
C TYR A 48 -13.84 3.57 -0.88
N ARG A 49 -14.55 2.58 -1.41
CA ARG A 49 -14.26 1.17 -1.14
C ARG A 49 -13.11 0.72 -2.03
N ILE A 50 -12.00 0.35 -1.41
CA ILE A 50 -10.75 0.01 -2.07
C ILE A 50 -10.52 -1.49 -2.02
N GLN A 51 -10.25 -2.10 -3.17
CA GLN A 51 -9.69 -3.44 -3.23
C GLN A 51 -8.16 -3.33 -3.29
N TRP A 52 -7.50 -3.96 -2.33
CA TRP A 52 -6.05 -3.94 -2.18
C TRP A 52 -5.38 -5.01 -3.04
N TYR A 53 -4.26 -4.67 -3.66
CA TYR A 53 -3.51 -5.62 -4.50
C TYR A 53 -3.02 -6.80 -3.67
N GLY A 54 -3.39 -8.01 -4.08
CA GLY A 54 -3.04 -9.25 -3.40
C GLY A 54 -3.97 -9.65 -2.24
N TYR A 55 -4.98 -8.83 -1.93
CA TYR A 55 -5.93 -9.08 -0.83
C TYR A 55 -7.40 -8.95 -1.30
N PRO A 56 -7.84 -9.79 -2.26
CA PRO A 56 -9.21 -9.72 -2.75
C PRO A 56 -10.21 -10.08 -1.64
N GLY A 57 -11.24 -9.24 -1.46
CA GLY A 57 -12.27 -9.45 -0.43
C GLY A 57 -11.95 -8.83 0.93
N GLU A 58 -10.75 -8.29 1.11
CA GLU A 58 -10.37 -7.49 2.29
C GLU A 58 -10.53 -5.99 2.02
N ASP A 59 -11.59 -5.62 1.29
CA ASP A 59 -11.80 -4.23 0.90
C ASP A 59 -12.08 -3.33 2.10
N THR A 60 -11.53 -2.11 2.08
CA THR A 60 -11.77 -1.11 3.14
C THR A 60 -12.34 0.18 2.57
N TYR A 61 -13.07 0.93 3.39
CA TYR A 61 -13.57 2.26 3.04
C TYR A 61 -12.55 3.32 3.46
N GLU A 62 -12.00 4.01 2.48
CA GLU A 62 -10.96 5.02 2.66
C GLU A 62 -11.51 6.43 2.39
N PRO A 63 -11.11 7.44 3.20
CA PRO A 63 -11.43 8.83 2.93
C PRO A 63 -10.70 9.33 1.69
N TYR A 64 -11.19 10.43 1.10
CA TYR A 64 -10.56 11.05 -0.07
C TYR A 64 -9.06 11.31 0.15
N GLN A 65 -8.66 11.70 1.37
CA GLN A 65 -7.29 12.06 1.72
C GLN A 65 -6.30 10.90 1.53
N ASN A 66 -6.75 9.66 1.67
CA ASN A 66 -5.93 8.47 1.50
C ASN A 66 -5.78 8.08 0.02
N VAL A 67 -6.74 8.48 -0.82
CA VAL A 67 -6.81 8.10 -2.24
C VAL A 67 -6.55 9.26 -3.20
N LYS A 68 -6.37 10.49 -2.71
CA LYS A 68 -6.22 11.72 -3.50
C LYS A 68 -5.06 11.70 -4.49
N ASN A 69 -4.05 10.85 -4.29
CA ASN A 69 -2.90 10.73 -5.20
C ASN A 69 -3.17 9.72 -6.34
N LEU A 70 -4.35 9.09 -6.37
CA LEU A 70 -4.78 8.13 -7.38
C LEU A 70 -5.57 8.83 -8.48
N ASP A 71 -5.10 10.00 -8.95
CA ASP A 71 -5.83 10.91 -9.85
C ASP A 71 -6.40 10.18 -11.08
N ARG A 72 -5.58 9.32 -11.71
CA ARG A 72 -5.96 8.53 -12.89
C ARG A 72 -7.11 7.57 -12.57
N LEU A 73 -7.03 6.87 -11.43
CA LEU A 73 -8.03 5.89 -11.02
C LEU A 73 -9.34 6.57 -10.60
N LEU A 74 -9.25 7.62 -9.77
CA LEU A 74 -10.39 8.43 -9.35
C LEU A 74 -11.12 9.06 -10.54
N MET A 75 -10.38 9.62 -11.50
CA MET A 75 -10.98 10.22 -12.70
C MET A 75 -11.70 9.17 -13.56
N SER A 76 -11.09 8.00 -13.78
CA SER A 76 -11.73 6.92 -14.53
C SER A 76 -12.99 6.41 -13.83
N PHE A 77 -12.93 6.27 -12.49
CA PHE A 77 -14.05 5.85 -11.67
C PHE A 77 -15.24 6.82 -11.81
N TRP A 78 -15.02 8.12 -11.62
CA TRP A 78 -16.10 9.10 -11.71
C TRP A 78 -16.64 9.27 -13.14
N ARG A 79 -15.79 9.04 -14.15
CA ARG A 79 -16.24 9.00 -15.56
C ARG A 79 -17.17 7.81 -15.82
N GLU A 80 -16.89 6.65 -15.22
CA GLU A 80 -17.74 5.46 -15.33
C GLU A 80 -19.06 5.63 -14.59
N ILE A 81 -19.03 6.19 -13.37
CA ILE A 81 -20.26 6.48 -12.62
C ILE A 81 -21.12 7.52 -13.36
N GLY A 82 -20.49 8.49 -14.01
CA GLY A 82 -21.17 9.54 -14.75
C GLY A 82 -21.78 10.62 -13.84
N PRO A 83 -22.77 11.38 -14.35
CA PRO A 83 -23.43 12.44 -13.59
C PRO A 83 -24.18 11.90 -12.37
N ILE A 84 -23.95 12.49 -11.20
CA ILE A 84 -24.55 12.06 -9.93
C ILE A 84 -25.50 13.13 -9.42
N ASP A 85 -26.70 12.73 -8.99
CA ASP A 85 -27.57 13.58 -8.18
C ASP A 85 -26.97 13.71 -6.76
N PRO A 86 -26.64 14.93 -6.28
CA PRO A 86 -26.13 15.14 -4.93
C PRO A 86 -27.06 14.66 -3.81
N ARG A 87 -28.34 14.42 -4.11
CA ARG A 87 -29.33 13.88 -3.17
C ARG A 87 -29.31 12.36 -3.08
N ASN A 88 -28.62 11.69 -4.01
CA ASN A 88 -28.47 10.25 -3.97
C ASN A 88 -27.69 9.84 -2.72
N LYS A 89 -28.27 8.93 -1.93
CA LYS A 89 -27.67 8.37 -0.72
C LYS A 89 -27.19 6.93 -0.91
N GLU A 90 -27.37 6.40 -2.10
CA GLU A 90 -26.99 5.03 -2.44
C GLU A 90 -25.49 4.93 -2.69
N GLU A 91 -24.99 3.71 -2.52
CA GLU A 91 -23.63 3.37 -2.88
C GLU A 91 -23.49 3.40 -4.41
N LEU A 92 -22.53 4.18 -4.88
CA LEU A 92 -22.22 4.31 -6.30
C LEU A 92 -21.24 3.20 -6.66
N ARG A 93 -21.69 2.30 -7.54
CA ARG A 93 -20.90 1.17 -8.02
C ARG A 93 -20.69 1.29 -9.53
N PRO A 94 -19.43 1.21 -10.01
CA PRO A 94 -19.13 1.14 -11.43
C PRO A 94 -19.56 -0.22 -11.98
N SER A 95 -19.60 -0.35 -13.31
CA SER A 95 -19.88 -1.63 -13.95
C SER A 95 -18.80 -2.67 -13.62
N ARG A 96 -19.18 -3.96 -13.69
CA ARG A 96 -18.24 -5.05 -13.45
C ARG A 96 -17.17 -5.09 -14.54
N GLU A 97 -17.57 -4.77 -15.77
CA GLU A 97 -16.71 -4.67 -16.93
C GLU A 97 -15.61 -3.61 -16.72
N TRP A 98 -15.97 -2.46 -16.15
CA TRP A 98 -14.99 -1.43 -15.79
C TRP A 98 -14.03 -1.93 -14.72
N ILE A 99 -14.54 -2.55 -13.63
CA ILE A 99 -13.71 -3.10 -12.55
C ILE A 99 -12.68 -4.10 -13.10
N ASP A 100 -13.13 -5.05 -13.91
CA ASP A 100 -12.27 -6.07 -14.51
C ASP A 100 -11.22 -5.44 -15.44
N SER A 101 -11.60 -4.40 -16.19
CA SER A 101 -10.68 -3.67 -17.07
C SER A 101 -9.59 -2.91 -16.30
N GLU A 102 -9.93 -2.33 -15.15
CA GLU A 102 -9.00 -1.59 -14.30
C GLU A 102 -8.04 -2.52 -13.58
N ILE A 103 -8.54 -3.64 -13.05
CA ILE A 103 -7.70 -4.69 -12.46
C ILE A 103 -6.71 -5.21 -13.50
N ARG A 104 -7.15 -5.45 -14.73
CA ARG A 104 -6.27 -5.88 -15.82
C ARG A 104 -5.21 -4.82 -16.13
N TYR A 105 -5.61 -3.56 -16.31
CA TYR A 105 -4.70 -2.45 -16.57
C TYR A 105 -3.65 -2.30 -15.47
N PHE A 106 -4.06 -2.34 -14.20
CA PHE A 106 -3.16 -2.29 -13.06
C PHE A 106 -2.17 -3.44 -13.11
N ARG A 107 -2.63 -4.68 -13.29
CA ARG A 107 -1.74 -5.87 -13.30
C ARG A 107 -0.76 -5.87 -14.46
N GLU A 108 -1.14 -5.38 -15.63
CA GLU A 108 -0.25 -5.30 -16.80
C GLU A 108 0.80 -4.22 -16.62
N THR A 109 0.39 -3.03 -16.15
CA THR A 109 1.29 -1.87 -15.99
C THR A 109 2.21 -2.04 -14.77
N TYR A 110 1.65 -2.47 -13.63
CA TYR A 110 2.37 -2.61 -12.37
C TYR A 110 3.36 -3.79 -12.36
N LYS A 111 3.02 -4.92 -13.00
CA LYS A 111 3.99 -6.03 -13.14
C LYS A 111 5.17 -5.66 -14.04
N ALA A 112 4.95 -4.86 -15.08
CA ALA A 112 6.03 -4.39 -15.92
C ALA A 112 7.03 -3.53 -15.13
N GLU A 113 6.52 -2.67 -14.23
CA GLU A 113 7.34 -1.81 -13.38
C GLU A 113 8.06 -2.57 -12.25
N ILE A 114 7.41 -3.50 -11.56
CA ILE A 114 8.07 -4.32 -10.52
C ILE A 114 9.20 -5.19 -11.10
N VAL A 115 8.97 -5.83 -12.24
CA VAL A 115 9.98 -6.69 -12.90
C VAL A 115 11.18 -5.86 -13.40
N HIS A 116 10.97 -4.58 -13.72
CA HIS A 116 12.06 -3.66 -14.06
C HIS A 116 12.79 -3.09 -12.83
N SER A 117 12.12 -3.01 -11.68
CA SER A 117 12.64 -2.28 -10.52
C SER A 117 13.29 -3.16 -9.46
N GLN A 118 13.00 -4.47 -9.42
CA GLN A 118 13.59 -5.37 -8.44
C GLN A 118 14.77 -6.17 -9.03
N PRO A 119 15.97 -6.13 -8.41
CA PRO A 119 17.05 -6.99 -8.81
C PRO A 119 16.70 -8.45 -8.53
N LEU A 120 16.81 -9.30 -9.55
CA LEU A 120 16.68 -10.76 -9.38
C LEU A 120 17.79 -11.22 -8.44
N THR A 121 17.40 -11.75 -7.29
CA THR A 121 18.32 -12.28 -6.29
C THR A 121 18.43 -13.79 -6.46
N VAL A 122 19.63 -14.26 -6.80
CA VAL A 122 19.91 -15.70 -6.93
C VAL A 122 21.01 -16.07 -5.94
N LEU A 123 20.79 -17.15 -5.19
CA LEU A 123 21.82 -17.71 -4.32
C LEU A 123 22.86 -18.43 -5.17
N ASN A 124 24.12 -18.02 -5.08
CA ASN A 124 25.22 -18.77 -5.65
C ASN A 124 25.49 -20.01 -4.79
N GLU A 125 25.07 -21.18 -5.24
CA GLU A 125 25.22 -22.45 -4.51
C GLU A 125 26.68 -22.83 -4.21
N ARG A 126 27.63 -22.27 -4.96
CA ARG A 126 29.07 -22.55 -4.79
C ARG A 126 29.74 -21.64 -3.77
N THR A 127 29.25 -20.41 -3.60
CA THR A 127 29.86 -19.42 -2.69
C THR A 127 28.97 -19.05 -1.50
N GLY A 128 27.70 -19.46 -1.51
CA GLY A 128 26.70 -19.08 -0.52
C GLY A 128 26.33 -17.59 -0.54
N GLN A 129 26.78 -16.85 -1.57
CA GLN A 129 26.52 -15.41 -1.68
C GLN A 129 25.25 -15.14 -2.48
N MET A 130 24.49 -14.13 -2.06
CA MET A 130 23.36 -13.59 -2.81
C MET A 130 23.89 -12.71 -3.96
N ILE A 131 23.57 -13.05 -5.20
CA ILE A 131 23.90 -12.25 -6.38
C ILE A 131 22.66 -11.48 -6.79
N HIS A 132 22.81 -10.17 -6.94
CA HIS A 132 21.77 -9.26 -7.41
C HIS A 132 21.96 -8.97 -8.91
N TYR A 133 21.05 -9.43 -9.75
CA TYR A 133 21.02 -9.11 -11.18
C TYR A 133 20.06 -7.96 -11.44
N TYR A 134 20.57 -6.87 -12.02
CA TYR A 134 19.73 -5.78 -12.51
C TYR A 134 19.46 -6.01 -14.00
N ASN A 135 18.19 -6.05 -14.40
CA ASN A 135 17.77 -6.09 -15.80
C ASN A 135 18.19 -4.80 -16.49
N SER A 136 19.42 -4.79 -16.99
CA SER A 136 19.98 -3.71 -17.79
C SER A 136 19.50 -3.91 -19.23
N HIS A 137 18.28 -3.49 -19.52
CA HIS A 137 17.89 -3.24 -20.90
C HIS A 137 18.75 -2.10 -21.41
N ARG A 138 19.74 -2.44 -22.26
CA ARG A 138 20.38 -1.47 -23.13
C ARG A 138 19.30 -0.96 -24.08
N PRO A 139 19.05 0.36 -24.16
CA PRO A 139 18.26 0.89 -25.25
C PRO A 139 19.03 0.63 -26.55
N CYS A 140 18.37 -0.05 -27.49
CA CYS A 140 18.77 -0.08 -28.89
C CYS A 140 18.48 1.27 -29.54
#